data_AF-A0A2S0HWL0-F1
#
_entry.id   AF-A0A2S0HWL0-F1
#
_cell.length_a   1.000
_cell.length_b   1.000
_cell.length_c   1.000
_cell.angle_alpha   90.00
_cell.angle_beta   90.00
_cell.angle_gamma   90.00
#
_symmetry.space_group_name_H-M   'P 1'
#
loop_
_entity.id
_entity.type
_entity.pdbx_description
1 polymer ?
#
loop_
_entity_poly.entity_id
_entity_poly.type
_entity_poly.pdbx_seq_one_letter_code
_entity_poly.pdbx_strand_id
1 'polypeptide(L)'
;MRAFISYSHKDEEYLERLHTHLAQLKRDGLIHTWTDESISPGGNIEKEISTSLSESELFIALLSPDYINSNYCYEKEFEAALKMHEEGKLIIIPIILEPCDWLTTPFKVFKAMPKDGKPISNWSNSNTAFLGVIQGIRSLMEGHKAEVVVASQSKKPETNSRSYKVQKDFDTIEKMEFVETGFKELRLHLRNYIDEVLNLENIKARILVNDDESFKCVIVNKNKIATEAKLMLTKTDGKPQIGIQSYTGSDFSINCSIDQGNRGNEHFSFNLELDEYNMYWTMGGYSFKGGSRKLSVKEIADIIWEKWLKSIGIDF
;
A
#
# COMPACT_ATOMS: atom_id res chain seq x y z
N MET A 1 7.10 18.28 15.69
CA MET A 1 5.72 17.79 15.93
C MET A 1 5.72 16.85 17.12
N ARG A 2 4.82 17.03 18.09
CA ARG A 2 4.67 16.10 19.23
C ARG A 2 3.66 15.02 18.91
N ALA A 3 4.03 13.76 19.17
CA ALA A 3 3.23 12.59 18.85
C ALA A 3 2.94 11.76 20.10
N PHE A 4 1.65 11.62 20.42
CA PHE A 4 1.15 10.70 21.42
C PHE A 4 0.96 9.33 20.77
N ILE A 5 1.57 8.27 21.33
CA ILE A 5 1.38 6.90 20.85
C ILE A 5 0.52 6.13 21.85
N SER A 6 -0.66 5.73 21.41
CA SER A 6 -1.59 4.88 22.14
C SER A 6 -1.41 3.44 21.68
N TYR A 7 -1.19 2.51 22.62
CA TYR A 7 -0.96 1.09 22.36
C TYR A 7 -1.48 0.24 23.54
N SER A 8 -1.56 -1.07 23.34
CA SER A 8 -1.78 -2.01 24.45
C SER A 8 -0.43 -2.47 24.98
N HIS A 9 -0.25 -2.62 26.29
CA HIS A 9 0.98 -3.18 26.85
C HIS A 9 1.34 -4.57 26.31
N LYS A 10 0.37 -5.32 25.76
CA LYS A 10 0.64 -6.59 25.10
C LYS A 10 1.31 -6.45 23.72
N ASP A 11 1.29 -5.25 23.15
CA ASP A 11 1.89 -4.89 21.87
C ASP A 11 3.22 -4.13 22.01
N GLU A 12 3.85 -4.17 23.19
CA GLU A 12 5.11 -3.46 23.50
C GLU A 12 6.22 -3.78 22.47
N GLU A 13 6.28 -5.02 21.96
CA GLU A 13 7.24 -5.39 20.91
C GLU A 13 7.04 -4.57 19.62
N TYR A 14 5.78 -4.32 19.23
CA TYR A 14 5.47 -3.48 18.07
C TYR A 14 5.79 -2.01 18.32
N LEU A 15 5.58 -1.52 19.54
CA LEU A 15 5.94 -0.16 19.95
C LEU A 15 7.46 0.06 19.85
N GLU A 16 8.25 -0.85 20.43
CA GLU A 16 9.71 -0.81 20.37
C GLU A 16 10.21 -0.85 18.92
N ARG A 17 9.57 -1.68 18.09
CA ARG A 17 9.91 -1.74 16.68
C ARG A 17 9.58 -0.44 15.96
N LEU A 18 8.42 0.16 16.23
CA LEU A 18 8.06 1.47 15.69
C LEU A 18 9.06 2.56 16.13
N HIS A 19 9.47 2.57 17.40
CA HIS A 19 10.48 3.50 17.91
C HIS A 19 11.83 3.36 17.19
N THR A 20 12.25 2.13 16.92
CA THR A 20 13.45 1.85 16.12
C THR A 20 13.35 2.47 14.72
N HIS A 21 12.19 2.31 14.05
CA HIS A 21 11.96 2.88 12.71
C HIS A 21 11.82 4.41 12.72
N LEU A 22 11.31 5.00 13.80
CA LEU A 22 11.19 6.45 13.98
C LEU A 22 12.55 7.14 14.25
N ALA A 23 13.62 6.38 14.49
CA ALA A 23 14.92 6.93 14.92
C ALA A 23 15.44 8.06 14.03
N GLN A 24 15.31 7.95 12.71
CA GLN A 24 15.75 9.01 11.80
C GLN A 24 14.86 10.26 11.90
N LEU A 25 13.54 10.12 11.98
CA LEU A 25 12.63 11.27 12.16
C LEU A 25 12.86 11.98 13.50
N LYS A 26 13.19 11.23 14.56
CA LYS A 26 13.58 11.78 15.87
C LYS A 26 14.91 12.54 15.76
N ARG A 27 15.91 11.97 15.08
CA ARG A 27 17.23 12.61 14.85
C ARG A 27 17.13 13.89 14.02
N ASP A 28 16.25 13.89 13.02
CA ASP A 28 15.95 15.07 12.20
C ASP A 28 15.18 16.16 12.99
N GLY A 29 14.78 15.88 14.23
CA GLY A 29 13.99 16.78 15.08
C GLY A 29 12.55 16.97 14.60
N LEU A 30 12.07 16.12 13.68
CA LEU A 30 10.75 16.25 13.07
C LEU A 30 9.63 15.75 13.99
N ILE A 31 9.90 14.67 14.74
CA ILE A 31 8.96 14.05 15.66
C ILE A 31 9.56 13.86 17.06
N HIS A 32 8.76 14.17 18.07
CA HIS A 32 9.01 13.78 19.45
C HIS A 32 7.85 12.89 19.90
N THR A 33 8.13 11.68 20.37
CA THR A 33 7.10 10.70 20.74
C THR A 33 6.93 10.62 22.25
N TRP A 34 5.70 10.46 22.70
CA TRP A 34 5.35 10.20 24.09
C TRP A 34 4.48 8.94 24.18
N THR A 35 4.70 8.15 25.22
CA THR A 35 3.95 6.95 25.62
C THR A 35 3.75 6.98 27.14
N ASP A 36 2.83 6.15 27.65
CA ASP A 36 2.60 5.99 29.09
C ASP A 36 3.83 5.52 29.88
N GLU A 37 4.79 4.85 29.25
CA GLU A 37 6.10 4.51 29.82
C GLU A 37 6.90 5.73 30.30
N SER A 38 6.56 6.93 29.80
CA SER A 38 7.18 8.18 30.23
C SER A 38 6.68 8.68 31.59
N ILE A 39 5.64 8.06 32.16
CA ILE A 39 5.08 8.43 33.46
C ILE A 39 6.03 7.96 34.57
N SER A 40 6.42 8.90 35.44
CA SER A 40 7.32 8.57 36.55
C SER A 40 6.61 7.75 37.64
N PRO A 41 7.30 6.83 38.33
CA PRO A 41 6.73 6.14 39.49
C PRO A 41 6.18 7.13 40.53
N GLY A 42 4.91 6.97 40.92
CA GLY A 42 4.19 7.89 41.81
C GLY A 42 3.52 9.07 41.11
N GLY A 43 3.63 9.15 39.78
CA GLY A 43 2.92 10.10 38.92
C GLY A 43 1.41 9.85 38.85
N ASN A 44 0.66 10.90 38.50
CA ASN A 44 -0.78 10.77 38.27
C ASN A 44 -1.00 10.43 36.79
N ILE A 45 -1.25 9.15 36.52
CA ILE A 45 -1.40 8.58 35.17
C ILE A 45 -2.40 9.39 34.33
N GLU A 46 -3.63 9.60 34.83
CA GLU A 46 -4.66 10.31 34.09
C GLU A 46 -4.27 11.75 33.75
N LYS A 47 -3.63 12.45 34.70
CA LYS A 47 -3.21 13.83 34.50
C LYS A 47 -2.07 13.94 33.48
N GLU A 48 -1.08 13.05 33.56
CA GLU A 48 0.07 13.04 32.66
C GLU A 48 -0.32 12.68 31.23
N ILE A 49 -1.17 11.67 31.07
CA ILE A 49 -1.77 11.30 29.78
C ILE A 49 -2.53 12.49 29.18
N SER A 50 -3.46 13.09 29.94
CA SER A 50 -4.27 14.20 29.48
C SER A 50 -3.42 15.41 29.07
N THR A 51 -2.40 15.72 29.87
CA THR A 51 -1.46 16.80 29.58
C THR A 51 -0.69 16.53 28.28
N SER A 52 -0.10 15.33 28.15
CA SER A 52 0.67 14.95 26.96
C SER A 52 -0.19 14.93 25.69
N LEU A 53 -1.42 14.40 25.77
CA LEU A 53 -2.37 14.40 24.67
C LEU A 53 -2.71 15.84 24.24
N SER A 54 -2.97 16.74 25.19
CA SER A 54 -3.32 18.14 24.90
C SER A 54 -2.18 18.93 24.22
N GLU A 55 -0.94 18.52 24.46
CA GLU A 55 0.25 19.12 23.87
C GLU A 55 0.70 18.46 22.56
N SER A 56 0.01 17.40 22.14
CA SER A 56 0.35 16.64 20.95
C SER A 56 -0.35 17.19 19.70
N GLU A 57 0.34 17.10 18.57
CA GLU A 57 -0.14 17.46 17.23
C GLU A 57 -0.47 16.20 16.42
N LEU A 58 0.03 15.04 16.86
CA LEU A 58 -0.18 13.75 16.26
C LEU A 58 -0.61 12.71 17.31
N PHE A 59 -1.60 11.91 16.98
CA PHE A 59 -2.06 10.76 17.74
C PHE A 59 -1.89 9.51 16.90
N ILE A 60 -1.03 8.59 17.35
CA ILE A 60 -0.74 7.33 16.67
C ILE A 60 -1.41 6.22 17.48
N ALA A 61 -2.36 5.49 16.89
CA ALA A 61 -3.03 4.38 17.55
C ALA A 61 -2.50 3.05 17.00
N LEU A 62 -1.90 2.21 17.84
CA LEU A 62 -1.42 0.89 17.46
C LEU A 62 -2.54 -0.14 17.64
N LEU A 63 -3.28 -0.42 16.57
CA LEU A 63 -4.49 -1.23 16.61
C LEU A 63 -4.18 -2.72 16.48
N SER A 64 -4.60 -3.48 17.49
CA SER A 64 -4.54 -4.94 17.59
C SER A 64 -5.84 -5.46 18.24
N PRO A 65 -6.09 -6.78 18.28
CA PRO A 65 -7.16 -7.35 19.09
C PRO A 65 -7.07 -6.94 20.56
N ASP A 66 -5.84 -6.88 21.11
CA ASP A 66 -5.61 -6.53 22.50
C ASP A 66 -5.85 -5.04 22.77
N TYR A 67 -5.53 -4.17 21.82
CA TYR A 67 -5.85 -2.75 21.89
C TYR A 67 -7.37 -2.53 21.96
N ILE A 68 -8.14 -3.14 21.06
CA ILE A 68 -9.61 -3.02 21.02
C ILE A 68 -10.24 -3.58 22.29
N ASN A 69 -9.70 -4.66 22.85
CA ASN A 69 -10.21 -5.29 24.06
C ASN A 69 -9.88 -4.51 25.35
N SER A 70 -8.94 -3.55 25.31
CA SER A 70 -8.58 -2.74 26.47
C SER A 70 -9.63 -1.64 26.73
N ASN A 71 -10.67 -1.98 27.50
CA ASN A 71 -11.81 -1.10 27.86
C ASN A 71 -11.45 0.17 28.69
N TYR A 72 -10.19 0.62 28.72
CA TYR A 72 -9.78 1.80 29.50
C TYR A 72 -9.16 2.92 28.64
N CYS A 73 -8.34 2.59 27.64
CA CYS A 73 -7.70 3.60 26.76
C CYS A 73 -8.63 4.15 25.67
N TYR A 74 -9.70 3.41 25.34
CA TYR A 74 -10.53 3.72 24.18
C TYR A 74 -11.53 4.87 24.40
N GLU A 75 -12.08 5.06 25.59
CA GLU A 75 -13.19 6.01 25.74
C GLU A 75 -12.70 7.43 25.96
N LYS A 76 -11.92 7.69 27.02
CA LYS A 76 -11.60 9.09 27.40
C LYS A 76 -10.55 9.75 26.51
N GLU A 77 -9.42 9.06 26.27
CA GLU A 77 -8.29 9.63 25.54
C GLU A 77 -8.63 9.79 24.06
N PHE A 78 -9.23 8.77 23.47
CA PHE A 78 -9.61 8.84 22.07
C PHE A 78 -10.78 9.81 21.85
N GLU A 79 -11.76 9.93 22.75
CA GLU A 79 -12.76 11.01 22.63
C GLU A 79 -12.13 12.41 22.68
N ALA A 80 -11.15 12.63 23.56
CA ALA A 80 -10.41 13.88 23.59
C ALA A 80 -9.62 14.12 22.30
N ALA A 81 -8.94 13.07 21.79
CA ALA A 81 -8.22 13.11 20.54
C ALA A 81 -9.15 13.43 19.35
N LEU A 82 -10.33 12.79 19.29
CA LEU A 82 -11.36 13.04 18.28
C LEU A 82 -11.82 14.50 18.30
N LYS A 83 -12.10 15.06 19.48
CA LYS A 83 -12.47 16.48 19.61
C LYS A 83 -11.37 17.41 19.10
N MET A 84 -10.12 17.15 19.49
CA MET A 84 -8.98 17.93 19.02
C MET A 84 -8.78 17.80 17.49
N HIS A 85 -9.09 16.63 16.94
CA HIS A 85 -9.05 16.39 15.49
C HIS A 85 -10.14 17.17 14.75
N GLU A 86 -11.37 17.16 15.25
CA GLU A 86 -12.48 17.95 14.70
C GLU A 86 -12.19 19.46 14.74
N GLU A 87 -11.42 19.91 15.74
CA GLU A 87 -10.92 21.29 15.85
C GLU A 87 -9.68 21.57 14.97
N GLY A 88 -9.14 20.58 14.25
CA GLY A 88 -7.96 20.71 13.40
C GLY A 88 -6.63 20.85 14.15
N LYS A 89 -6.61 20.54 15.46
CA LYS A 89 -5.41 20.66 16.32
C LYS A 89 -4.58 19.37 16.41
N LEU A 90 -5.21 18.23 16.14
CA LEU A 90 -4.60 16.91 16.29
C LEU A 90 -4.88 16.07 15.04
N ILE A 91 -3.88 15.32 14.59
CA ILE A 91 -4.05 14.37 13.50
C ILE A 91 -4.04 12.96 14.05
N ILE A 92 -4.98 12.13 13.63
CA ILE A 92 -5.09 10.75 14.08
C ILE A 92 -4.59 9.82 12.96
N ILE A 93 -3.62 8.95 13.29
CA ILE A 93 -3.10 7.91 12.40
C ILE A 93 -3.29 6.54 13.06
N PRO A 94 -4.25 5.73 12.60
CA PRO A 94 -4.33 4.32 12.95
C PRO A 94 -3.18 3.54 12.28
N ILE A 95 -2.47 2.72 13.04
CA ILE A 95 -1.49 1.75 12.56
C ILE A 95 -2.03 0.35 12.90
N ILE A 96 -2.35 -0.44 11.90
CA ILE A 96 -2.91 -1.78 12.08
C ILE A 96 -1.75 -2.76 12.33
N LEU A 97 -1.59 -3.22 13.56
CA LEU A 97 -0.58 -4.20 13.93
C LEU A 97 -1.00 -5.61 13.53
N GLU A 98 -2.23 -5.98 13.88
CA GLU A 98 -2.77 -7.33 13.72
C GLU A 98 -4.20 -7.30 13.14
N PRO A 99 -4.68 -8.40 12.53
CA PRO A 99 -6.08 -8.50 12.10
C PRO A 99 -7.01 -8.31 13.29
N CYS A 100 -7.77 -7.22 13.28
CA CYS A 100 -8.74 -6.90 14.33
C CYS A 100 -9.95 -6.17 13.74
N ASP A 101 -11.04 -6.12 14.50
CA ASP A 101 -12.31 -5.52 14.05
C ASP A 101 -12.29 -3.97 14.15
N TRP A 102 -11.18 -3.33 13.76
CA TRP A 102 -11.03 -1.89 13.91
C TRP A 102 -11.97 -1.08 12.99
N LEU A 103 -12.47 -1.68 11.90
CA LEU A 103 -13.40 -1.02 10.98
C LEU A 103 -14.79 -0.78 11.59
N THR A 104 -15.13 -1.45 12.70
CA THR A 104 -16.37 -1.19 13.45
C THR A 104 -16.19 -0.12 14.53
N THR A 105 -14.94 0.29 14.77
CA THR A 105 -14.59 1.34 15.73
C THR A 105 -14.60 2.72 15.06
N PRO A 106 -14.72 3.83 15.82
CA PRO A 106 -14.55 5.17 15.25
C PRO A 106 -13.19 5.42 14.54
N PHE A 107 -12.20 4.53 14.61
CA PHE A 107 -11.00 4.63 13.78
C PHE A 107 -11.26 4.47 12.27
N LYS A 108 -12.39 3.87 11.86
CA LYS A 108 -12.72 3.57 10.45
C LYS A 108 -12.74 4.79 9.50
N VAL A 109 -12.92 5.99 10.05
CA VAL A 109 -12.99 7.24 9.26
C VAL A 109 -11.60 7.79 8.92
N PHE A 110 -10.56 7.30 9.59
CA PHE A 110 -9.18 7.74 9.37
C PHE A 110 -8.47 6.83 8.39
N LYS A 111 -7.56 7.41 7.61
CA LYS A 111 -6.68 6.65 6.74
C LYS A 111 -5.68 5.85 7.59
N ALA A 112 -5.89 4.55 7.66
CA ALA A 112 -5.01 3.63 8.38
C ALA A 112 -3.71 3.36 7.61
N MET A 113 -2.67 3.03 8.38
CA MET A 113 -1.36 2.57 7.93
C MET A 113 -1.13 1.14 8.42
N PRO A 114 -0.27 0.33 7.79
CA PRO A 114 0.31 0.48 6.45
C PRO A 114 -0.74 0.61 5.32
N LYS A 115 -0.29 0.78 4.05
CA LYS A 115 -1.18 0.98 2.88
C LYS A 115 -2.39 0.03 2.93
N ASP A 116 -3.57 0.59 2.70
CA ASP A 116 -4.88 -0.10 2.70
C ASP A 116 -5.26 -0.76 4.04
N GLY A 117 -4.64 -0.35 5.14
CA GLY A 117 -4.89 -0.90 6.48
C GLY A 117 -4.44 -2.36 6.63
N LYS A 118 -3.52 -2.84 5.77
CA LYS A 118 -3.00 -4.20 5.85
C LYS A 118 -2.20 -4.40 7.15
N PRO A 119 -2.62 -5.30 8.06
CA PRO A 119 -1.96 -5.50 9.34
C PRO A 119 -0.48 -5.81 9.20
N ILE A 120 0.38 -5.20 10.04
CA ILE A 120 1.84 -5.41 10.03
C ILE A 120 2.20 -6.90 10.17
N SER A 121 1.47 -7.65 11.00
CA SER A 121 1.67 -9.11 11.18
C SER A 121 1.44 -9.94 9.91
N ASN A 122 0.68 -9.41 8.94
CA ASN A 122 0.42 -10.06 7.65
C ASN A 122 1.44 -9.69 6.56
N TRP A 123 2.49 -8.93 6.88
CA TRP A 123 3.59 -8.65 5.95
C TRP A 123 4.67 -9.71 6.09
N SER A 124 5.18 -10.22 4.97
CA SER A 124 6.33 -11.14 4.94
C SER A 124 7.57 -10.54 5.61
N ASN A 125 7.68 -9.21 5.59
CA ASN A 125 8.71 -8.47 6.30
C ASN A 125 8.07 -7.26 7.02
N SER A 126 7.99 -7.34 8.35
CA SER A 126 7.44 -6.27 9.19
C SER A 126 8.19 -4.95 9.03
N ASN A 127 9.50 -4.97 8.70
CA ASN A 127 10.27 -3.75 8.46
C ASN A 127 9.82 -3.00 7.21
N THR A 128 9.34 -3.71 6.19
CA THR A 128 8.76 -3.06 5.01
C THR A 128 7.45 -2.36 5.37
N ALA A 129 6.64 -3.00 6.21
CA ALA A 129 5.38 -2.43 6.71
C ALA A 129 5.64 -1.16 7.53
N PHE A 130 6.57 -1.24 8.50
CA PHE A 130 6.99 -0.09 9.30
C PHE A 130 7.63 1.01 8.47
N LEU A 131 8.46 0.70 7.46
CA LEU A 131 9.00 1.71 6.55
C LEU A 131 7.87 2.49 5.85
N GLY A 132 6.82 1.80 5.40
CA GLY A 132 5.63 2.43 4.83
C GLY A 132 4.94 3.38 5.82
N VAL A 133 4.83 2.99 7.09
CA VAL A 133 4.36 3.87 8.18
C VAL A 133 5.23 5.13 8.28
N ILE A 134 6.56 4.97 8.34
CA ILE A 134 7.50 6.11 8.45
C ILE A 134 7.40 7.05 7.25
N GLN A 135 7.28 6.51 6.05
CA GLN A 135 7.10 7.32 4.83
C GLN A 135 5.80 8.12 4.89
N GLY A 136 4.68 7.51 5.34
CA GLY A 136 3.42 8.22 5.52
C GLY A 136 3.51 9.36 6.55
N ILE A 137 4.15 9.09 7.70
CA ILE A 137 4.38 10.11 8.74
C ILE A 137 5.27 11.24 8.20
N ARG A 138 6.33 10.92 7.47
CA ARG A 138 7.23 11.91 6.87
C ARG A 138 6.50 12.80 5.86
N SER A 139 5.73 12.21 4.94
CA SER A 139 4.93 12.97 3.97
C SER A 139 3.92 13.89 4.65
N LEU A 140 3.33 13.44 5.76
CA LEU A 140 2.44 14.29 6.55
C LEU A 140 3.18 15.52 7.11
N MET A 141 4.38 15.33 7.67
CA MET A 141 5.19 16.44 8.21
C MET A 141 5.71 17.39 7.14
N GLU A 142 6.03 16.87 5.96
CA GLU A 142 6.45 17.67 4.81
C GLU A 142 5.28 18.47 4.21
N GLY A 143 4.10 17.86 4.14
CA GLY A 143 2.84 18.52 3.77
C GLY A 143 2.44 19.63 4.77
N HIS A 144 2.74 19.47 6.07
CA HIS A 144 2.47 20.51 7.07
C HIS A 144 3.34 21.77 6.94
N LYS A 145 4.37 21.78 6.08
CA LYS A 145 5.10 23.00 5.72
C LYS A 145 4.42 23.79 4.58
N ALA A 146 3.44 23.20 3.90
CA ALA A 146 2.72 23.83 2.80
C ALA A 146 1.20 23.78 3.07
N GLU A 147 0.66 24.93 3.46
CA GLU A 147 -0.77 25.29 3.37
C GLU A 147 -1.71 24.84 4.50
N VAL A 148 -1.82 25.72 5.50
CA VAL A 148 -3.12 26.13 6.04
C VAL A 148 -3.85 26.90 4.93
N VAL A 149 -4.61 26.23 4.08
CA VAL A 149 -5.64 26.88 3.26
C VAL A 149 -6.88 26.00 3.20
N VAL A 150 -7.96 26.57 3.73
CA VAL A 150 -9.32 26.05 3.77
C VAL A 150 -9.85 25.77 2.36
N ALA A 151 -10.41 24.59 2.14
CA ALA A 151 -11.58 24.41 1.27
C ALA A 151 -12.38 23.13 1.61
N SER A 152 -13.49 23.36 2.31
CA SER A 152 -14.78 22.65 2.21
C SER A 152 -15.21 22.52 0.74
N GLN A 153 -16.05 21.61 0.22
CA GLN A 153 -16.95 20.56 0.71
C GLN A 153 -17.53 19.89 -0.56
N SER A 154 -17.94 18.60 -0.50
CA SER A 154 -19.24 18.16 -1.07
C SER A 154 -19.66 16.76 -0.57
N LYS A 155 -20.86 16.71 0.02
CA LYS A 155 -21.60 15.60 0.67
C LYS A 155 -22.41 14.73 -0.31
N LYS A 156 -22.78 13.49 0.09
CA LYS A 156 -24.17 13.03 0.35
C LYS A 156 -24.26 11.62 1.03
N PRO A 157 -25.44 11.21 1.58
CA PRO A 157 -25.60 10.72 2.96
C PRO A 157 -25.76 9.18 3.05
N GLU A 158 -25.88 8.63 4.27
CA GLU A 158 -26.85 7.57 4.70
C GLU A 158 -26.40 6.90 6.02
N THR A 159 -27.09 7.18 7.13
CA THR A 159 -28.10 6.35 7.84
C THR A 159 -27.61 5.04 8.45
N ASN A 160 -27.88 4.91 9.76
CA ASN A 160 -27.88 3.66 10.51
C ASN A 160 -28.62 2.56 9.74
N SER A 161 -27.88 1.56 9.25
CA SER A 161 -28.45 0.27 8.90
C SER A 161 -27.40 -0.82 9.11
N ARG A 162 -27.86 -2.00 9.49
CA ARG A 162 -27.06 -3.20 9.74
C ARG A 162 -26.15 -3.48 8.53
N SER A 163 -24.94 -4.02 8.74
CA SER A 163 -23.98 -4.29 7.66
C SER A 163 -24.45 -5.46 6.80
N TYR A 164 -25.27 -5.16 5.81
CA TYR A 164 -25.55 -6.06 4.71
C TYR A 164 -24.40 -5.90 3.70
N LYS A 165 -23.76 -7.01 3.30
CA LYS A 165 -22.93 -6.99 2.09
C LYS A 165 -23.88 -6.91 0.92
N VAL A 166 -23.92 -5.75 0.26
CA VAL A 166 -24.71 -5.56 -0.95
C VAL A 166 -23.84 -6.02 -2.11
N GLN A 167 -24.39 -6.90 -2.95
CA GLN A 167 -23.76 -7.26 -4.21
C GLN A 167 -23.54 -5.98 -5.02
N LYS A 168 -22.30 -5.73 -5.42
CA LYS A 168 -21.94 -4.53 -6.16
C LYS A 168 -21.83 -4.87 -7.64
N ASP A 169 -22.73 -4.31 -8.45
CA ASP A 169 -22.53 -4.28 -9.89
C ASP A 169 -21.46 -3.22 -10.18
N PHE A 170 -20.34 -3.66 -10.73
CA PHE A 170 -19.28 -2.75 -11.17
C PHE A 170 -19.59 -2.27 -12.58
N ASP A 171 -19.73 -0.96 -12.74
CA ASP A 171 -19.94 -0.37 -14.06
C ASP A 171 -18.63 -0.35 -14.89
N THR A 172 -18.74 0.05 -16.16
CA THR A 172 -17.60 0.08 -17.08
C THR A 172 -16.56 1.14 -16.67
N ILE A 173 -16.98 2.26 -16.05
CA ILE A 173 -16.09 3.34 -15.63
C ILE A 173 -15.23 2.86 -14.46
N GLU A 174 -15.84 2.21 -13.46
CA GLU A 174 -15.11 1.66 -12.31
C GLU A 174 -14.07 0.62 -12.74
N LYS A 175 -14.40 -0.21 -13.73
CA LYS A 175 -13.46 -1.20 -14.30
C LYS A 175 -12.31 -0.52 -15.03
N MET A 176 -12.58 0.52 -15.82
CA MET A 176 -11.55 1.31 -16.49
C MET A 176 -10.59 1.96 -15.48
N GLU A 177 -11.12 2.63 -14.46
CA GLU A 177 -10.32 3.28 -13.41
C GLU A 177 -9.44 2.28 -12.64
N PHE A 178 -9.97 1.08 -12.37
CA PHE A 178 -9.22 0.00 -11.73
C PHE A 178 -8.03 -0.45 -12.58
N VAL A 179 -8.24 -0.68 -13.89
CA VAL A 179 -7.17 -1.06 -14.82
C VAL A 179 -6.13 0.05 -14.95
N GLU A 180 -6.57 1.31 -15.08
CA GLU A 180 -5.68 2.46 -15.20
C GLU A 180 -4.79 2.63 -13.96
N THR A 181 -5.39 2.57 -12.78
CA THR A 181 -4.68 2.68 -11.50
C THR A 181 -3.71 1.52 -11.34
N GLY A 182 -4.16 0.28 -11.59
CA GLY A 182 -3.32 -0.91 -11.51
C GLY A 182 -2.14 -0.87 -12.50
N PHE A 183 -2.36 -0.43 -13.73
CA PHE A 183 -1.32 -0.30 -14.74
C PHE A 183 -0.30 0.79 -14.38
N LYS A 184 -0.76 1.92 -13.84
CA LYS A 184 0.11 2.99 -13.34
C LYS A 184 1.01 2.51 -12.20
N GLU A 185 0.44 1.83 -11.20
CA GLU A 185 1.20 1.26 -10.09
C GLU A 185 2.20 0.19 -10.58
N LEU A 186 1.80 -0.66 -11.52
CA LEU A 186 2.68 -1.69 -12.10
C LEU A 186 3.91 -1.08 -12.79
N ARG A 187 3.72 -0.06 -13.63
CA ARG A 187 4.83 0.65 -14.30
C ARG A 187 5.79 1.27 -13.29
N LEU A 188 5.28 1.79 -12.18
CA LEU A 188 6.10 2.37 -11.12
C LEU A 188 6.98 1.32 -10.45
N HIS A 189 6.43 0.16 -10.11
CA HIS A 189 7.20 -0.97 -9.55
C HIS A 189 8.32 -1.42 -10.50
N LEU A 190 8.01 -1.62 -11.78
CA LEU A 190 8.99 -2.07 -12.77
C LEU A 190 10.11 -1.06 -13.00
N ARG A 191 9.82 0.25 -12.96
CA ARG A 191 10.87 1.29 -13.01
C ARG A 191 11.83 1.16 -11.84
N ASN A 192 11.29 1.01 -10.63
CA ASN A 192 12.13 0.87 -9.43
C ASN A 192 13.01 -0.39 -9.52
N TYR A 193 12.47 -1.49 -10.02
CA TYR A 193 13.23 -2.73 -10.20
C TYR A 193 14.34 -2.61 -11.26
N ILE A 194 14.07 -1.89 -12.35
CA ILE A 194 15.09 -1.59 -13.37
C ILE A 194 16.22 -0.75 -12.76
N ASP A 195 15.88 0.31 -12.00
CA ASP A 195 16.86 1.17 -11.36
C ASP A 195 17.74 0.40 -10.35
N GLU A 196 17.18 -0.62 -9.68
CA GLU A 196 17.93 -1.51 -8.81
C GLU A 196 18.94 -2.37 -9.58
N VAL A 197 18.51 -3.05 -10.64
CA VAL A 197 19.35 -3.97 -11.43
C VAL A 197 20.41 -3.25 -12.25
N LEU A 198 20.20 -1.97 -12.58
CA LEU A 198 21.23 -1.13 -13.21
C LEU A 198 22.46 -0.90 -12.32
N ASN A 199 22.39 -1.18 -11.01
CA ASN A 199 23.55 -1.13 -10.12
C ASN A 199 24.46 -2.36 -10.24
N LEU A 200 24.03 -3.42 -10.92
CA LEU A 200 24.84 -4.63 -11.12
C LEU A 200 25.81 -4.44 -12.28
N GLU A 201 27.02 -5.00 -12.14
CA GLU A 201 28.03 -4.93 -13.19
C GLU A 201 27.55 -5.60 -14.47
N ASN A 202 27.82 -4.95 -15.61
CA ASN A 202 27.56 -5.46 -16.95
C ASN A 202 26.08 -5.72 -17.28
N ILE A 203 25.14 -5.17 -16.52
CA ILE A 203 23.73 -5.12 -16.91
C ILE A 203 23.39 -3.75 -17.48
N LYS A 204 22.62 -3.72 -18.57
CA LYS A 204 22.08 -2.48 -19.14
C LYS A 204 20.60 -2.62 -19.40
N ALA A 205 19.86 -1.56 -19.14
CA ALA A 205 18.46 -1.45 -19.48
C ALA A 205 18.18 -0.14 -20.22
N ARG A 206 17.17 -0.15 -21.09
CA ARG A 206 16.68 1.06 -21.75
C ARG A 206 15.17 1.01 -21.87
N ILE A 207 14.50 1.94 -21.20
CA ILE A 207 13.08 2.20 -21.38
C ILE A 207 12.89 2.86 -22.75
N LEU A 208 12.09 2.24 -23.61
CA LEU A 208 11.75 2.71 -24.95
C LEU A 208 10.43 3.47 -24.96
N VAL A 209 9.44 3.00 -24.18
CA VAL A 209 8.12 3.62 -24.05
C VAL A 209 7.65 3.49 -22.60
N ASN A 210 7.08 4.56 -22.06
CA ASN A 210 6.49 4.59 -20.73
C ASN A 210 5.38 5.66 -20.69
N ASP A 211 4.21 5.28 -21.19
CA ASP A 211 3.00 6.10 -21.21
C ASP A 211 1.84 5.34 -20.57
N ASP A 212 0.67 5.95 -20.54
CA ASP A 212 -0.51 5.42 -19.83
C ASP A 212 -1.13 4.20 -20.51
N GLU A 213 -0.69 3.86 -21.73
CA GLU A 213 -1.20 2.74 -22.54
C GLU A 213 -0.19 1.60 -22.69
N SER A 214 1.11 1.92 -22.62
CA SER A 214 2.16 0.96 -22.89
C SER A 214 3.46 1.22 -22.12
N PHE A 215 4.13 0.12 -21.80
CA PHE A 215 5.47 0.13 -21.23
C PHE A 215 6.36 -0.80 -22.05
N LYS A 216 7.48 -0.29 -22.57
CA LYS A 216 8.43 -1.07 -23.36
C LYS A 216 9.82 -0.83 -22.81
N CYS A 217 10.52 -1.90 -22.46
CA CYS A 217 11.88 -1.82 -21.97
C CYS A 217 12.72 -2.97 -22.52
N VAL A 218 13.98 -2.70 -22.81
CA VAL A 218 14.97 -3.71 -23.19
C VAL A 218 15.97 -3.85 -22.06
N ILE A 219 16.27 -5.07 -21.66
CA ILE A 219 17.33 -5.39 -20.71
C ILE A 219 18.33 -6.32 -21.38
N VAL A 220 19.62 -6.09 -21.10
CA VAL A 220 20.74 -6.83 -21.65
C VAL A 220 21.67 -7.20 -20.51
N ASN A 221 21.89 -8.50 -20.34
CA ASN A 221 22.98 -9.01 -19.53
C ASN A 221 24.22 -9.15 -20.41
N LYS A 222 25.27 -8.35 -20.20
CA LYS A 222 26.52 -8.44 -20.98
C LYS A 222 27.50 -9.49 -20.46
N ASN A 223 27.23 -10.10 -19.30
CA ASN A 223 28.03 -11.21 -18.80
C ASN A 223 27.80 -12.51 -19.59
N LYS A 224 26.73 -12.58 -20.39
CA LYS A 224 26.41 -13.69 -21.28
C LYS A 224 26.27 -13.18 -22.72
N ILE A 225 26.58 -14.04 -23.69
CA ILE A 225 26.45 -13.70 -25.11
C ILE A 225 24.96 -13.80 -25.49
N ALA A 226 24.45 -12.77 -26.19
CA ALA A 226 23.10 -12.74 -26.77
C ALA A 226 21.93 -12.90 -25.75
N THR A 227 22.12 -12.41 -24.53
CA THR A 227 21.08 -12.38 -23.49
C THR A 227 20.43 -11.01 -23.39
N GLU A 228 19.80 -10.57 -24.49
CA GLU A 228 18.86 -9.46 -24.49
C GLU A 228 17.42 -9.96 -24.40
N ALA A 229 16.58 -9.22 -23.69
CA ALA A 229 15.16 -9.48 -23.65
C ALA A 229 14.38 -8.16 -23.62
N LYS A 230 13.31 -8.10 -24.40
CA LYS A 230 12.42 -6.96 -24.49
C LYS A 230 11.10 -7.26 -23.80
N LEU A 231 10.79 -6.49 -22.76
CA LEU A 231 9.50 -6.49 -22.12
C LEU A 231 8.57 -5.49 -22.82
N MET A 232 7.35 -5.94 -23.12
CA MET A 232 6.25 -5.11 -23.59
C MET A 232 5.02 -5.37 -22.73
N LEU A 233 4.49 -4.30 -22.13
CA LEU A 233 3.21 -4.30 -21.44
C LEU A 233 2.24 -3.38 -22.17
N THR A 234 0.99 -3.82 -22.25
CA THR A 234 -0.14 -3.05 -22.76
C THR A 234 -1.36 -3.34 -21.91
N LYS A 235 -2.19 -2.34 -21.63
CA LYS A 235 -3.50 -2.56 -21.01
C LYS A 235 -4.59 -2.64 -22.08
N THR A 236 -5.67 -3.35 -21.76
CA THR A 236 -6.93 -3.32 -22.49
C THR A 236 -8.00 -2.86 -21.50
N ASP A 237 -8.79 -1.86 -21.90
CA ASP A 237 -9.79 -1.17 -21.07
C ASP A 237 -11.20 -1.24 -21.69
N GLY A 238 -11.51 -2.33 -22.40
CA GLY A 238 -12.78 -2.53 -23.08
C GLY A 238 -12.92 -1.81 -24.43
N LYS A 239 -11.88 -1.12 -24.90
CA LYS A 239 -11.84 -0.60 -26.28
C LYS A 239 -11.56 -1.76 -27.25
N PRO A 240 -12.42 -2.01 -28.27
CA PRO A 240 -12.11 -2.99 -29.31
C PRO A 240 -10.88 -2.52 -30.09
N GLN A 241 -9.76 -3.24 -29.97
CA GLN A 241 -8.63 -3.01 -30.85
C GLN A 241 -8.96 -3.59 -32.24
N ILE A 242 -9.04 -2.70 -33.23
CA ILE A 242 -9.18 -3.09 -34.63
C ILE A 242 -8.00 -4.01 -35.00
N GLY A 243 -8.30 -5.29 -35.25
CA GLY A 243 -7.36 -6.25 -35.84
C GLY A 243 -6.70 -7.26 -34.90
N ILE A 244 -6.97 -7.25 -33.59
CA ILE A 244 -6.47 -8.29 -32.67
C ILE A 244 -7.65 -8.91 -31.92
N GLN A 245 -8.01 -10.13 -32.30
CA GLN A 245 -8.99 -10.95 -31.57
C GLN A 245 -8.37 -11.36 -30.23
N SER A 246 -8.94 -10.89 -29.13
CA SER A 246 -8.58 -11.31 -27.78
C SER A 246 -9.03 -12.76 -27.57
N TYR A 247 -8.08 -13.70 -27.57
CA TYR A 247 -8.35 -15.12 -27.27
C TYR A 247 -8.61 -15.39 -25.77
N THR A 248 -8.54 -14.35 -24.93
CA THR A 248 -8.60 -14.45 -23.47
C THR A 248 -9.74 -13.57 -22.93
N GLY A 249 -10.99 -13.97 -23.21
CA GLY A 249 -12.26 -13.78 -22.47
C GLY A 249 -12.58 -12.58 -21.54
N SER A 250 -11.71 -11.60 -21.32
CA SER A 250 -11.96 -10.42 -20.48
C SER A 250 -11.62 -9.16 -21.26
N ASP A 251 -12.58 -8.25 -21.37
CA ASP A 251 -12.42 -6.94 -22.02
C ASP A 251 -11.40 -6.03 -21.31
N PHE A 252 -11.01 -6.40 -20.08
CA PHE A 252 -10.11 -5.66 -19.20
C PHE A 252 -8.92 -6.53 -18.77
N SER A 253 -7.72 -6.19 -19.24
CA SER A 253 -6.51 -6.98 -18.91
C SER A 253 -5.22 -6.16 -19.01
N ILE A 254 -4.16 -6.67 -18.37
CA ILE A 254 -2.78 -6.25 -18.61
C ILE A 254 -2.10 -7.39 -19.36
N ASN A 255 -1.68 -7.11 -20.58
CA ASN A 255 -1.00 -8.07 -21.45
C ASN A 255 0.50 -7.86 -21.38
N CYS A 256 1.23 -8.94 -21.19
CA CYS A 256 2.67 -8.97 -21.10
C CYS A 256 3.27 -9.84 -22.21
N SER A 257 4.32 -9.33 -22.84
CA SER A 257 5.16 -10.07 -23.77
C SER A 257 6.63 -9.89 -23.42
N ILE A 258 7.36 -11.00 -23.38
CA ILE A 258 8.81 -11.03 -23.22
C ILE A 258 9.38 -11.63 -24.51
N ASP A 259 10.07 -10.82 -25.28
CA ASP A 259 10.74 -11.20 -26.54
C ASP A 259 12.23 -11.40 -26.28
N GLN A 260 12.73 -12.62 -26.50
CA GLN A 260 14.13 -13.00 -26.30
C GLN A 260 14.87 -13.18 -27.64
N GLY A 261 14.33 -12.62 -28.72
CA GLY A 261 14.79 -12.82 -30.09
C GLY A 261 14.70 -14.29 -30.49
N ASN A 262 15.81 -14.86 -30.95
CA ASN A 262 15.85 -16.25 -31.40
C ASN A 262 15.64 -17.30 -30.29
N ARG A 263 15.60 -16.88 -29.00
CA ARG A 263 15.42 -17.78 -27.85
C ARG A 263 13.94 -18.03 -27.52
N GLY A 264 13.02 -17.34 -28.20
CA GLY A 264 11.58 -17.52 -28.07
C GLY A 264 10.90 -16.36 -27.35
N ASN A 265 9.57 -16.37 -27.41
CA ASN A 265 8.71 -15.32 -26.86
C ASN A 265 7.75 -15.93 -25.84
N GLU A 266 7.60 -15.26 -24.69
CA GLU A 266 6.58 -15.58 -23.71
C GLU A 266 5.47 -14.53 -23.75
N HIS A 267 4.22 -15.01 -23.70
CA HIS A 267 3.03 -14.17 -23.60
C HIS A 267 2.19 -14.65 -22.42
N PHE A 268 1.75 -13.71 -21.60
CA PHE A 268 0.85 -13.97 -20.49
C PHE A 268 0.06 -12.70 -20.18
N SER A 269 -1.12 -12.86 -19.58
CA SER A 269 -1.98 -11.74 -19.22
C SER A 269 -2.35 -11.78 -17.75
N PHE A 270 -2.77 -10.63 -17.25
CA PHE A 270 -3.47 -10.51 -15.98
C PHE A 270 -4.85 -9.94 -16.26
N ASN A 271 -5.88 -10.67 -15.88
CA ASN A 271 -7.25 -10.33 -16.20
C ASN A 271 -7.93 -9.69 -15.00
N LEU A 272 -8.79 -8.71 -15.26
CA LEU A 272 -9.71 -8.21 -14.27
C LEU A 272 -10.82 -9.24 -14.05
N GLU A 273 -10.91 -9.75 -12.84
CA GLU A 273 -12.01 -10.60 -12.39
C GLU A 273 -12.81 -9.89 -11.31
N LEU A 274 -14.05 -10.37 -11.15
CA LEU A 274 -15.05 -9.84 -10.25
C LEU A 274 -15.54 -10.99 -9.39
N ASP A 275 -15.66 -10.77 -8.08
CA ASP A 275 -16.57 -11.55 -7.25
C ASP A 275 -17.78 -10.70 -6.89
N GLU A 276 -18.68 -11.25 -6.08
CA GLU A 276 -19.90 -10.56 -5.62
C GLU A 276 -19.62 -9.23 -4.89
N TYR A 277 -18.35 -8.91 -4.55
CA TYR A 277 -17.97 -7.82 -3.68
C TYR A 277 -16.79 -6.96 -4.17
N ASN A 278 -15.87 -7.47 -5.00
CA ASN A 278 -14.60 -6.81 -5.32
C ASN A 278 -14.11 -7.08 -6.75
N MET A 279 -13.40 -6.09 -7.30
CA MET A 279 -12.50 -6.21 -8.44
C MET A 279 -11.12 -6.72 -8.00
N TYR A 280 -10.55 -7.68 -8.70
CA TYR A 280 -9.20 -8.20 -8.44
C TYR A 280 -8.52 -8.71 -9.70
N TRP A 281 -7.19 -8.84 -9.64
CA TRP A 281 -6.41 -9.40 -10.75
C TRP A 281 -6.23 -10.90 -10.61
N THR A 282 -6.25 -11.61 -11.74
CA THR A 282 -5.87 -13.03 -11.84
C THR A 282 -4.93 -13.23 -13.01
N MET A 283 -4.10 -14.28 -12.97
CA MET A 283 -3.21 -14.60 -14.08
C MET A 283 -3.96 -15.42 -15.15
N GLY A 284 -3.92 -14.96 -16.40
CA GLY A 284 -4.49 -15.64 -17.55
C GLY A 284 -3.53 -16.64 -18.18
N GLY A 285 -4.01 -17.85 -18.51
CA GLY A 285 -3.27 -18.85 -19.28
C GLY A 285 -3.73 -20.30 -19.05
N TYR A 286 -3.61 -21.14 -20.08
CA TYR A 286 -4.09 -22.54 -20.15
C TYR A 286 -3.38 -23.55 -19.20
N SER A 287 -2.38 -23.14 -18.42
CA SER A 287 -1.54 -24.06 -17.63
C SER A 287 -1.68 -23.97 -16.11
N PHE A 288 -2.50 -23.07 -15.55
CA PHE A 288 -2.75 -23.07 -14.11
C PHE A 288 -3.89 -24.03 -13.75
N LYS A 289 -3.56 -25.31 -13.54
CA LYS A 289 -4.40 -26.26 -12.80
C LYS A 289 -4.37 -25.91 -11.31
N GLY A 290 -5.10 -24.87 -10.93
CA GLY A 290 -5.26 -24.43 -9.55
C GLY A 290 -6.02 -23.12 -9.57
N GLY A 291 -7.15 -23.04 -8.86
CA GLY A 291 -8.11 -21.94 -8.94
C GLY A 291 -7.49 -20.54 -8.94
N SER A 292 -8.14 -19.61 -9.64
CA SER A 292 -7.68 -18.25 -9.89
C SER A 292 -7.25 -17.55 -8.59
N ARG A 293 -5.94 -17.49 -8.34
CA ARG A 293 -5.36 -16.76 -7.20
C ARG A 293 -5.57 -15.27 -7.45
N LYS A 294 -6.14 -14.58 -6.45
CA LYS A 294 -6.21 -13.11 -6.42
C LYS A 294 -4.80 -12.55 -6.28
N LEU A 295 -4.44 -11.62 -7.16
CA LEU A 295 -3.12 -11.00 -7.20
C LEU A 295 -3.23 -9.50 -6.92
N SER A 296 -2.30 -9.01 -6.11
CA SER A 296 -2.00 -7.59 -6.00
C SER A 296 -1.14 -7.11 -7.17
N VAL A 297 -1.14 -5.80 -7.42
CA VAL A 297 -0.30 -5.20 -8.48
C VAL A 297 1.20 -5.46 -8.24
N LYS A 298 1.62 -5.48 -6.97
CA LYS A 298 3.01 -5.84 -6.63
C LYS A 298 3.32 -7.29 -6.98
N GLU A 299 2.46 -8.24 -6.64
CA GLU A 299 2.67 -9.65 -7.01
C GLU A 299 2.72 -9.83 -8.53
N ILE A 300 1.92 -9.08 -9.28
CA ILE A 300 1.99 -9.03 -10.75
C ILE A 300 3.36 -8.52 -11.21
N ALA A 301 3.84 -7.43 -10.62
CA ALA A 301 5.15 -6.87 -10.93
C ALA A 301 6.28 -7.87 -10.63
N ASP A 302 6.21 -8.56 -9.49
CA ASP A 302 7.18 -9.56 -9.07
C ASP A 302 7.20 -10.76 -10.05
N ILE A 303 6.03 -11.26 -10.46
CA ILE A 303 5.89 -12.34 -11.46
C ILE A 303 6.50 -11.92 -12.81
N ILE A 304 6.18 -10.71 -13.29
CA ILE A 304 6.72 -10.19 -14.55
C ILE A 304 8.24 -10.06 -14.45
N TRP A 305 8.73 -9.50 -13.34
CA TRP A 305 10.14 -9.23 -13.12
C TRP A 305 10.96 -10.51 -13.04
N GLU A 306 10.51 -11.51 -12.28
CA GLU A 306 11.17 -12.81 -12.16
C GLU A 306 11.27 -13.50 -13.52
N LYS A 307 10.16 -13.56 -14.27
CA LYS A 307 10.16 -14.12 -15.64
C LYS A 307 11.11 -13.39 -16.57
N TRP A 308 11.12 -12.06 -16.50
CA TRP A 308 11.95 -11.24 -17.38
C TRP A 308 13.44 -11.35 -17.04
N LEU A 309 13.84 -11.41 -15.76
CA LEU A 309 15.23 -11.62 -15.37
C LEU A 309 15.73 -13.03 -15.72
N LYS A 310 14.91 -14.06 -15.51
CA LYS A 310 15.25 -15.43 -15.97
C LYS A 310 15.51 -15.48 -17.47
N SER A 311 14.79 -14.68 -18.26
CA SER A 311 14.99 -14.59 -19.72
C SER A 311 16.36 -14.05 -20.14
N ILE A 312 17.07 -13.32 -19.27
CA ILE A 312 18.47 -12.89 -19.46
C ILE A 312 19.46 -13.69 -18.61
N GLY A 313 19.00 -14.80 -18.04
CA GLY A 313 19.81 -15.75 -17.29
C GLY A 313 20.28 -15.21 -15.94
N ILE A 314 19.44 -14.42 -15.28
CA ILE A 314 19.59 -13.96 -13.89
C ILE A 314 18.52 -14.67 -13.06
N ASP A 315 18.97 -15.40 -12.04
CA ASP A 315 18.10 -16.10 -11.09
C ASP A 315 18.13 -15.35 -9.74
N PHE A 316 17.01 -15.44 -9.01
CA PHE A 316 16.87 -14.96 -7.61
C PHE A 316 17.06 -16.10 -6.62
#